data_AF-A0A4D6X9R4-F1
#
_entry.id   AF-A0A4D6X9R4-F1
#
_cell.length_a   1.000
_cell.length_b   1.000
_cell.length_c   1.000
_cell.angle_alpha   90.00
_cell.angle_beta   90.00
_cell.angle_gamma   90.00
#
_symmetry.space_group_name_H-M   'P 1'
#
loop_
_entity.id
_entity.type
_entity.pdbx_description
1 polymer ?
#
loop_
_entity_poly.entity_id
_entity_poly.type
_entity_poly.pdbx_seq_one_letter_code
_entity_poly.pdbx_strand_id
1 'polypeptide(L)'
;MIETDRVYQLLPRLIDSIARREPVLIEGLDDSEILALLPILTRHKLESIALLSMEETSAMATFYNDTYEAQFSAVRDRLAKPLKASAGVFLQGFPRCLDYSDFYTPGMRSDIDLYVPVSTCSAFREAAMQAGFDYYGFDHQRVFVLNERQSDALTARQWASKDLPLTLPVEVALPDLPVELSDCYLPYVLREGKVYLFISIEIHHLYTHLSDIDVLEANREYWPQMGVDRCNPEATLFFNLIRLYRGVLADEARMRLVLDSACLFTSKHYRFDLGLLQQLIVGAQDTDRVMAVCLALANLHPLFEPLVCIPCTHIHAQLAGEWLSRFQQSLRAGAQ
;
A
#
# COMPACT_ATOMS: atom_id res chain seq x y z
N MET A 1 -19.80 -23.04 2.15
CA MET A 1 -19.32 -21.96 3.04
C MET A 1 -17.88 -22.28 3.39
N ILE A 2 -16.93 -21.73 2.65
CA ILE A 2 -15.55 -21.76 3.11
C ILE A 2 -15.49 -20.76 4.26
N GLU A 3 -15.15 -21.27 5.43
CA GLU A 3 -15.18 -20.52 6.69
C GLU A 3 -14.24 -19.33 6.57
N THR A 4 -14.81 -18.13 6.61
CA THR A 4 -14.09 -16.86 6.63
C THR A 4 -13.08 -16.76 7.78
N ASP A 5 -13.22 -17.60 8.81
CA ASP A 5 -12.24 -17.79 9.87
C ASP A 5 -10.88 -18.28 9.37
N ARG A 6 -10.82 -18.96 8.22
CA ARG A 6 -9.56 -19.44 7.63
C ARG A 6 -8.62 -18.30 7.28
N VAL A 7 -9.10 -17.17 6.76
CA VAL A 7 -8.24 -16.03 6.38
C VAL A 7 -7.56 -15.43 7.62
N TYR A 8 -8.29 -15.30 8.73
CA TYR A 8 -7.70 -14.87 9.99
C TYR A 8 -6.68 -15.88 10.54
N GLN A 9 -6.95 -17.19 10.39
CA GLN A 9 -6.02 -18.25 10.79
C GLN A 9 -4.75 -18.31 9.93
N LEU A 10 -4.80 -17.86 8.67
CA LEU A 10 -3.61 -17.75 7.82
C LEU A 10 -2.66 -16.65 8.31
N LEU A 11 -3.18 -15.54 8.83
CA LEU A 11 -2.39 -14.34 9.12
C LEU A 11 -1.16 -14.61 10.01
N PRO A 12 -1.24 -15.31 11.16
CA PRO A 12 -0.06 -15.63 11.96
C PRO A 12 1.00 -16.41 11.16
N ARG A 13 0.61 -17.37 10.32
CA ARG A 13 1.54 -18.17 9.50
C ARG A 13 2.25 -17.32 8.45
N LEU A 14 1.55 -16.38 7.83
CA LEU A 14 2.16 -15.46 6.88
C LEU A 14 3.17 -14.53 7.57
N ILE A 15 2.90 -14.12 8.82
CA ILE A 15 3.84 -13.34 9.63
C ILE A 15 5.04 -14.21 10.06
N ASP A 16 4.83 -15.49 10.39
CA ASP A 16 5.91 -16.44 10.69
C ASP A 16 6.90 -16.57 9.53
N SER A 17 6.42 -16.68 8.28
CA SER A 17 7.30 -16.68 7.10
C SER A 17 8.18 -15.42 7.04
N ILE A 18 7.59 -14.25 7.29
CA ILE A 18 8.33 -12.98 7.34
C ILE A 18 9.36 -12.97 8.49
N ALA A 19 8.97 -13.45 9.68
CA ALA A 19 9.85 -13.55 10.84
C ALA A 19 11.05 -14.48 10.58
N ARG A 20 10.84 -15.56 9.83
CA ARG A 20 11.89 -16.51 9.41
C ARG A 20 12.67 -16.05 8.17
N ARG A 21 12.29 -14.93 7.55
CA ARG A 21 12.87 -14.42 6.29
C ARG A 21 12.71 -15.39 5.13
N GLU A 22 11.54 -15.98 5.05
CA GLU A 22 11.12 -16.90 3.99
C GLU A 22 10.09 -16.22 3.07
N PRO A 23 9.94 -16.70 1.83
CA PRO A 23 8.83 -16.31 0.97
C PRO A 23 7.48 -16.53 1.66
N VAL A 24 6.59 -15.56 1.53
CA VAL A 24 5.23 -15.60 2.08
C VAL A 24 4.33 -16.31 1.08
N LEU A 25 4.00 -17.56 1.42
CA LEU A 25 3.10 -18.42 0.66
C LEU A 25 1.97 -18.92 1.58
N ILE A 26 0.83 -19.25 0.99
CA ILE A 26 -0.31 -19.88 1.65
C ILE A 26 -0.09 -21.39 1.64
N GLU A 27 0.35 -21.92 2.77
CA GLU A 27 0.57 -23.36 2.94
C GLU A 27 -0.64 -24.07 3.56
N GLY A 28 -0.84 -25.33 3.18
CA GLY A 28 -1.85 -26.21 3.77
C GLY A 28 -3.28 -26.01 3.25
N LEU A 29 -3.43 -25.32 2.12
CA LEU A 29 -4.64 -25.25 1.32
C LEU A 29 -4.30 -25.73 -0.10
N ASP A 30 -5.23 -26.42 -0.75
CA ASP A 30 -5.10 -26.75 -2.18
C ASP A 30 -5.52 -25.59 -3.08
N ASP A 31 -5.24 -25.68 -4.40
CA ASP A 31 -5.54 -24.59 -5.35
C ASP A 31 -7.04 -24.28 -5.43
N SER A 32 -7.91 -25.27 -5.25
CA SER A 32 -9.37 -25.07 -5.24
C SER A 32 -9.81 -24.25 -4.01
N GLU A 33 -9.22 -24.54 -2.85
CA GLU A 33 -9.43 -23.78 -1.63
C GLU A 33 -8.90 -22.34 -1.74
N ILE A 34 -7.71 -22.15 -2.33
CA ILE A 34 -7.12 -20.82 -2.56
C ILE A 34 -7.98 -20.01 -3.55
N LEU A 35 -8.39 -20.60 -4.67
CA LEU A 35 -9.26 -19.96 -5.66
C LEU A 35 -10.57 -19.46 -5.05
N ALA A 36 -11.16 -20.26 -4.16
CA ALA A 36 -12.39 -19.88 -3.50
C ALA A 36 -12.20 -18.80 -2.41
N LEU A 37 -10.98 -18.62 -1.89
CA LEU A 37 -10.59 -17.49 -1.02
C LEU A 37 -10.12 -16.26 -1.79
N LEU A 38 -9.78 -16.39 -3.07
CA LEU A 38 -9.16 -15.35 -3.89
C LEU A 38 -9.91 -14.00 -3.85
N PRO A 39 -11.26 -13.92 -3.91
CA PRO A 39 -11.97 -12.65 -3.79
C PRO A 39 -11.72 -11.92 -2.46
N ILE A 40 -11.65 -12.68 -1.36
CA ILE A 40 -11.37 -12.13 -0.03
C ILE A 40 -9.90 -11.68 0.02
N LEU A 41 -8.96 -12.54 -0.38
CA LEU A 41 -7.53 -12.22 -0.39
C LEU A 41 -7.22 -10.99 -1.26
N THR A 42 -7.90 -10.86 -2.40
CA THR A 42 -7.79 -9.72 -3.33
C THR A 42 -8.30 -8.42 -2.71
N ARG A 43 -9.42 -8.47 -1.96
CA ARG A 43 -9.91 -7.32 -1.19
C ARG A 43 -8.87 -6.86 -0.14
N HIS A 44 -8.14 -7.81 0.42
CA HIS A 44 -7.04 -7.56 1.36
C HIS A 44 -5.70 -7.20 0.69
N LYS A 45 -5.64 -7.10 -0.65
CA LYS A 45 -4.43 -6.83 -1.45
C LYS A 45 -3.35 -7.91 -1.30
N LEU A 46 -3.78 -9.17 -1.26
CA LEU A 46 -2.96 -10.37 -1.12
C LEU A 46 -3.07 -11.29 -2.35
N GLU A 47 -3.57 -10.79 -3.48
CA GLU A 47 -3.73 -11.57 -4.71
C GLU A 47 -2.40 -12.14 -5.22
N SER A 48 -1.31 -11.37 -5.13
CA SER A 48 0.03 -11.86 -5.51
C SER A 48 0.48 -13.02 -4.65
N ILE A 49 0.30 -12.96 -3.33
CA ILE A 49 0.61 -14.07 -2.42
C ILE A 49 -0.27 -15.27 -2.75
N ALA A 50 -1.57 -15.08 -2.95
CA ALA A 50 -2.51 -16.15 -3.26
C ALA A 50 -2.14 -16.89 -4.55
N LEU A 51 -1.92 -16.14 -5.64
CA LEU A 51 -1.57 -16.72 -6.94
C LEU A 51 -0.20 -17.41 -6.86
N LEU A 52 0.81 -16.76 -6.30
CA LEU A 52 2.15 -17.37 -6.21
C LEU A 52 2.22 -18.60 -5.28
N SER A 53 1.18 -18.85 -4.49
CA SER A 53 1.05 -20.07 -3.68
C SER A 53 0.52 -21.27 -4.46
N MET A 54 0.01 -21.05 -5.69
CA MET A 54 -0.46 -22.10 -6.59
C MET A 54 0.60 -22.38 -7.67
N GLU A 55 0.94 -23.65 -7.89
CA GLU A 55 2.03 -24.06 -8.78
C GLU A 55 1.83 -23.54 -10.22
N GLU A 56 0.60 -23.61 -10.74
CA GLU A 56 0.23 -23.23 -12.11
C GLU A 56 0.39 -21.73 -12.38
N THR A 57 0.38 -20.89 -11.34
CA THR A 57 0.51 -19.44 -11.49
C THR A 57 1.82 -18.88 -10.95
N SER A 58 2.77 -19.75 -10.59
CA SER A 58 4.13 -19.37 -10.16
C SER A 58 4.86 -18.45 -11.14
N ALA A 59 4.60 -18.60 -12.45
CA ALA A 59 5.16 -17.74 -13.50
C ALA A 59 4.67 -16.27 -13.44
N MET A 60 3.59 -15.98 -12.71
CA MET A 60 3.10 -14.60 -12.52
C MET A 60 4.07 -13.71 -11.74
N ALA A 61 5.06 -14.29 -11.05
CA ALA A 61 6.08 -13.51 -10.35
C ALA A 61 6.82 -12.57 -11.31
N THR A 62 7.19 -13.05 -12.50
CA THR A 62 7.85 -12.25 -13.52
C THR A 62 6.96 -11.10 -13.97
N PHE A 63 5.68 -11.36 -14.23
CA PHE A 63 4.74 -10.34 -14.66
C PHE A 63 4.56 -9.21 -13.62
N TYR A 64 4.45 -9.56 -12.35
CA TYR A 64 4.38 -8.57 -11.28
C TYR A 64 5.66 -7.75 -11.12
N ASN A 65 6.83 -8.38 -11.26
CA ASN A 65 8.11 -7.69 -11.26
C ASN A 65 8.22 -6.74 -12.46
N ASP A 66 7.85 -7.18 -13.67
CA ASP A 66 7.88 -6.36 -14.89
C ASP A 66 6.92 -5.16 -14.76
N THR A 67 5.76 -5.37 -14.14
CA THR A 67 4.80 -4.29 -13.81
C THR A 67 5.49 -3.22 -12.97
N TYR A 68 6.13 -3.65 -11.88
CA TYR A 68 6.78 -2.75 -10.93
C TYR A 68 7.98 -2.03 -11.55
N GLU A 69 8.81 -2.73 -12.32
CA GLU A 69 9.96 -2.15 -13.03
C GLU A 69 9.55 -1.10 -14.07
N ALA A 70 8.44 -1.34 -14.78
CA ALA A 70 7.87 -0.36 -15.71
C ALA A 70 7.40 0.91 -14.98
N GLN A 71 6.71 0.76 -13.85
CA GLN A 71 6.31 1.87 -12.98
C GLN A 71 7.51 2.64 -12.43
N PHE A 72 8.49 1.91 -11.90
CA PHE A 72 9.73 2.45 -11.37
C PHE A 72 10.48 3.27 -12.42
N SER A 73 10.70 2.70 -13.60
CA SER A 73 11.40 3.37 -14.69
C SER A 73 10.66 4.61 -15.18
N ALA A 74 9.34 4.53 -15.40
CA ALA A 74 8.56 5.67 -15.83
C ALA A 74 8.63 6.84 -14.83
N VAL A 75 8.47 6.55 -13.54
CA VAL A 75 8.55 7.56 -12.49
C VAL A 75 9.96 8.13 -12.34
N ARG A 76 10.99 7.27 -12.33
CA ARG A 76 12.39 7.72 -12.23
C ARG A 76 12.75 8.62 -13.40
N ASP A 77 12.45 8.20 -14.62
CA ASP A 77 12.94 8.88 -15.82
C ASP A 77 12.17 10.17 -16.10
N ARG A 78 10.90 10.26 -15.65
CA ARG A 78 10.01 11.40 -15.95
C ARG A 78 9.75 12.32 -14.77
N LEU A 79 9.68 11.78 -13.55
CA LEU A 79 9.21 12.50 -12.37
C LEU A 79 10.27 12.74 -11.30
N ALA A 80 11.39 12.01 -11.28
CA ALA A 80 12.38 12.17 -10.20
C ALA A 80 12.91 13.61 -10.08
N LYS A 81 13.30 14.22 -11.20
CA LYS A 81 13.80 15.59 -11.24
C LYS A 81 12.76 16.62 -10.76
N PRO A 82 11.53 16.69 -11.32
CA PRO A 82 10.54 17.66 -10.85
C PRO A 82 10.09 17.39 -9.41
N LEU A 83 10.01 16.12 -8.98
CA LEU A 83 9.68 15.80 -7.60
C LEU A 83 10.75 16.32 -6.63
N LYS A 84 12.03 16.10 -6.93
CA LYS A 84 13.15 16.65 -6.16
C LYS A 84 13.14 18.18 -6.12
N ALA A 85 12.92 18.82 -7.27
CA ALA A 85 12.86 20.28 -7.37
C ALA A 85 11.71 20.88 -6.54
N SER A 86 10.64 20.10 -6.33
CA SER A 86 9.47 20.50 -5.56
C SER A 86 9.56 20.10 -4.09
N ALA A 87 10.69 19.55 -3.63
CA ALA A 87 10.86 18.95 -2.31
C ALA A 87 9.80 17.88 -1.99
N GLY A 88 9.35 17.17 -3.03
CA GLY A 88 8.40 16.07 -2.89
C GLY A 88 9.07 14.78 -2.43
N VAL A 89 8.24 13.89 -1.88
CA VAL A 89 8.69 12.67 -1.20
C VAL A 89 7.80 11.51 -1.62
N PHE A 90 8.41 10.35 -1.87
CA PHE A 90 7.64 9.12 -2.05
C PHE A 90 7.11 8.59 -0.73
N LEU A 91 5.86 8.16 -0.75
CA LEU A 91 5.18 7.64 0.42
C LEU A 91 4.97 6.14 0.32
N GLN A 92 5.04 5.51 1.50
CA GLN A 92 4.56 4.17 1.81
C GLN A 92 4.75 3.14 0.70
N GLY A 93 3.68 2.72 0.00
CA GLY A 93 3.67 1.48 -0.77
C GLY A 93 4.68 1.39 -1.91
N PHE A 94 5.19 2.51 -2.44
CA PHE A 94 6.04 2.45 -3.65
C PHE A 94 7.47 2.19 -3.25
N PRO A 95 8.05 2.97 -2.32
CA PRO A 95 9.37 2.65 -1.81
C PRO A 95 9.42 1.34 -1.01
N ARG A 96 8.35 1.03 -0.25
CA ARG A 96 8.26 -0.17 0.59
C ARG A 96 8.37 -1.48 -0.17
N CYS A 97 7.95 -1.53 -1.44
CA CYS A 97 8.06 -2.72 -2.26
C CYS A 97 9.51 -3.24 -2.36
N LEU A 98 10.51 -2.37 -2.28
CA LEU A 98 11.92 -2.78 -2.23
C LEU A 98 12.29 -3.42 -0.89
N ASP A 99 11.80 -2.85 0.22
CA ASP A 99 12.10 -3.38 1.55
C ASP A 99 11.41 -4.73 1.78
N TYR A 100 10.35 -5.03 0.99
CA TYR A 100 9.53 -6.23 1.13
C TYR A 100 9.79 -7.29 0.06
N SER A 101 10.54 -6.96 -1.01
CA SER A 101 10.76 -7.85 -2.15
C SER A 101 11.48 -9.16 -1.80
N ASP A 102 12.16 -9.20 -0.64
CA ASP A 102 12.77 -10.42 -0.11
C ASP A 102 11.70 -11.44 0.40
N PHE A 103 10.47 -11.00 0.69
CA PHE A 103 9.43 -11.82 1.33
C PHE A 103 8.30 -12.19 0.38
N TYR A 104 7.87 -11.30 -0.50
CA TYR A 104 6.90 -11.64 -1.54
C TYR A 104 7.03 -10.65 -2.71
N THR A 105 6.64 -11.11 -3.90
CA THR A 105 6.66 -10.30 -5.11
C THR A 105 5.79 -9.06 -4.94
N PRO A 106 6.27 -7.86 -5.34
CA PRO A 106 5.43 -6.67 -5.36
C PRO A 106 4.10 -6.99 -6.04
N GLY A 107 2.97 -6.78 -5.35
CA GLY A 107 1.66 -6.99 -5.99
C GLY A 107 1.43 -5.96 -7.10
N MET A 108 0.26 -6.01 -7.74
CA MET A 108 -0.12 -4.95 -8.67
C MET A 108 -0.38 -3.66 -7.89
N ARG A 109 0.58 -2.75 -7.90
CA ARG A 109 0.36 -1.42 -7.33
C ARG A 109 -0.32 -0.56 -8.38
N SER A 110 -1.52 -0.06 -8.10
CA SER A 110 -2.22 0.85 -9.02
C SER A 110 -1.88 2.33 -8.77
N ASP A 111 -1.53 2.67 -7.54
CA ASP A 111 -1.36 4.04 -7.05
C ASP A 111 0.05 4.28 -6.47
N ILE A 112 0.68 5.37 -6.87
CA ILE A 112 1.98 5.82 -6.35
C ILE A 112 1.74 7.07 -5.52
N ASP A 113 1.71 6.88 -4.21
CA ASP A 113 1.50 7.95 -3.24
C ASP A 113 2.74 8.86 -3.11
N LEU A 114 2.53 10.16 -3.26
CA LEU A 114 3.54 11.21 -3.13
C LEU A 114 3.06 12.27 -2.13
N TYR A 115 3.99 12.85 -1.38
CA TYR A 115 3.78 14.14 -0.72
C TYR A 115 4.48 15.21 -1.54
N VAL A 116 3.80 16.33 -1.81
CA VAL A 116 4.40 17.52 -2.39
C VAL A 116 3.93 18.74 -1.60
N PRO A 117 4.84 19.60 -1.10
CA PRO A 117 4.45 20.82 -0.41
C PRO A 117 3.47 21.67 -1.21
N VAL A 118 2.47 22.24 -0.53
CA VAL A 118 1.41 23.06 -1.17
C VAL A 118 2.01 24.21 -1.99
N SER A 119 3.10 24.82 -1.50
CA SER A 119 3.79 25.92 -2.17
C SER A 119 4.43 25.54 -3.53
N THR A 120 4.75 24.27 -3.74
CA THR A 120 5.41 23.77 -4.97
C THR A 120 4.53 22.82 -5.77
N CYS A 121 3.36 22.44 -5.25
CA CYS A 121 2.49 21.44 -5.86
C CYS A 121 1.99 21.82 -7.27
N SER A 122 1.65 23.10 -7.51
CA SER A 122 1.24 23.54 -8.86
C SER A 122 2.35 23.34 -9.88
N ALA A 123 3.58 23.75 -9.53
CA ALA A 123 4.74 23.59 -10.39
C ALA A 123 5.08 22.11 -10.65
N PHE A 124 4.93 21.25 -9.63
CA PHE A 124 5.09 19.81 -9.79
C PHE A 124 4.05 19.23 -10.76
N ARG A 125 2.77 19.58 -10.61
CA ARG A 125 1.70 19.12 -11.50
C ARG A 125 1.94 19.53 -12.95
N GLU A 126 2.27 20.79 -13.18
CA GLU A 126 2.61 21.29 -14.52
C GLU A 126 3.79 20.51 -15.13
N ALA A 127 4.83 20.24 -14.35
CA ALA A 127 5.98 19.46 -14.82
C ALA A 127 5.62 17.98 -15.09
N ALA A 128 4.77 17.37 -14.26
CA ALA A 128 4.28 16.00 -14.45
C ALA A 128 3.44 15.90 -15.75
N MET A 129 2.56 16.86 -15.99
CA MET A 129 1.77 16.97 -17.22
C MET A 129 2.65 17.15 -18.46
N GLN A 130 3.67 17.99 -18.38
CA GLN A 130 4.66 18.12 -19.47
C GLN A 130 5.44 16.82 -19.71
N ALA A 131 5.57 15.96 -18.70
CA ALA A 131 6.19 14.64 -18.80
C ALA A 131 5.21 13.52 -19.24
N GLY A 132 3.96 13.89 -19.55
CA GLY A 132 2.92 13.01 -20.08
C GLY A 132 1.99 12.37 -19.05
N PHE A 133 2.07 12.76 -17.77
CA PHE A 133 1.10 12.34 -16.76
C PHE A 133 -0.11 13.28 -16.76
N ASP A 134 -1.31 12.77 -17.05
CA ASP A 134 -2.52 13.59 -17.19
C ASP A 134 -3.73 12.95 -16.50
N TYR A 135 -4.83 13.68 -16.40
CA TYR A 135 -6.08 13.17 -15.84
C TYR A 135 -6.78 12.27 -16.86
N TYR A 136 -6.46 10.98 -16.87
CA TYR A 136 -7.09 10.04 -17.81
C TYR A 136 -8.40 9.47 -17.28
N GLY A 137 -9.37 9.36 -18.19
CA GLY A 137 -10.64 8.65 -18.02
C GLY A 137 -10.81 7.59 -19.12
N PHE A 138 -11.88 6.81 -19.00
CA PHE A 138 -12.23 5.76 -19.95
C PHE A 138 -13.72 5.79 -20.27
N ASP A 139 -14.04 5.50 -21.53
CA ASP A 139 -15.40 5.16 -21.96
C ASP A 139 -15.39 3.74 -22.53
N HIS A 140 -16.55 3.27 -23.00
CA HIS A 140 -16.71 1.95 -23.60
C HIS A 140 -15.84 1.67 -24.83
N GLN A 141 -15.19 2.69 -25.40
CA GLN A 141 -14.42 2.58 -26.64
C GLN A 141 -12.95 2.98 -26.46
N ARG A 142 -12.62 3.94 -25.60
CA ARG A 142 -11.29 4.58 -25.59
C ARG A 142 -10.85 5.09 -24.22
N VAL A 143 -9.56 5.39 -24.15
CA VAL A 143 -8.93 6.20 -23.10
C VAL A 143 -8.95 7.66 -23.56
N PHE A 144 -9.32 8.59 -22.69
CA PHE A 144 -9.36 10.02 -23.02
C PHE A 144 -8.91 10.90 -21.86
N VAL A 145 -8.50 12.14 -22.15
CA VAL A 145 -8.09 13.12 -21.14
C VAL A 145 -9.33 13.86 -20.63
N LEU A 146 -9.49 13.90 -19.31
CA LEU A 146 -10.54 14.63 -18.60
C LEU A 146 -10.24 16.13 -18.65
N ASN A 147 -11.28 16.94 -18.86
CA ASN A 147 -11.13 18.39 -18.71
C ASN A 147 -11.10 18.81 -17.22
N GLU A 148 -10.68 20.05 -16.96
CA GLU A 148 -10.57 20.62 -15.60
C GLU A 148 -11.85 20.42 -14.76
N ARG A 149 -13.01 20.74 -15.33
CA ARG A 149 -14.30 20.56 -14.65
C ARG A 149 -14.61 19.10 -14.29
N GLN A 150 -14.26 18.16 -15.17
CA GLN A 150 -14.43 16.73 -14.90
C GLN A 150 -13.46 16.26 -13.82
N SER A 151 -12.20 16.72 -13.88
CA SER A 151 -11.18 16.43 -12.88
C SER A 151 -11.60 16.91 -11.49
N ASP A 152 -12.06 18.17 -11.40
CA ASP A 152 -12.53 18.78 -10.16
C ASP A 152 -13.72 18.03 -9.55
N ALA A 153 -14.65 17.57 -10.40
CA ALA A 153 -15.83 16.82 -9.96
C ALA A 153 -15.50 15.42 -9.42
N LEU A 154 -14.38 14.83 -9.86
CA LEU A 154 -13.96 13.48 -9.47
C LEU A 154 -13.00 13.46 -8.28
N THR A 155 -12.52 14.62 -7.82
CA THR A 155 -11.61 14.70 -6.68
C THR A 155 -12.33 14.29 -5.39
N ALA A 156 -12.06 13.08 -4.89
CA ALA A 156 -12.67 12.54 -3.69
C ALA A 156 -12.14 13.24 -2.41
N ARG A 157 -13.04 13.72 -1.55
CA ARG A 157 -12.72 14.37 -0.26
C ARG A 157 -13.00 13.47 0.95
N GLN A 158 -12.56 12.22 0.92
CA GLN A 158 -12.78 11.30 2.04
C GLN A 158 -11.54 11.20 2.92
N TRP A 159 -11.64 11.67 4.18
CA TRP A 159 -10.74 11.59 5.35
C TRP A 159 -9.21 11.85 5.18
N ALA A 160 -8.65 11.68 4.00
CA ALA A 160 -7.33 12.10 3.53
C ALA A 160 -7.51 13.15 2.41
N SER A 161 -6.68 14.18 2.41
CA SER A 161 -6.72 15.23 1.39
C SER A 161 -5.78 14.83 0.25
N LYS A 162 -6.37 14.35 -0.85
CA LYS A 162 -5.64 13.93 -2.06
C LYS A 162 -6.13 14.70 -3.28
N ASP A 163 -5.24 14.92 -4.24
CA ASP A 163 -5.62 15.34 -5.59
C ASP A 163 -6.16 14.14 -6.38
N LEU A 164 -6.90 14.41 -7.46
CA LEU A 164 -7.20 13.38 -8.46
C LEU A 164 -5.86 12.78 -8.98
N PRO A 165 -5.76 11.45 -9.17
CA PRO A 165 -4.54 10.86 -9.67
C PRO A 165 -4.18 11.39 -11.05
N LEU A 166 -2.89 11.66 -11.27
CA LEU A 166 -2.33 11.87 -12.61
C LEU A 166 -1.82 10.53 -13.11
N THR A 167 -2.20 10.14 -14.32
CA THR A 167 -1.89 8.83 -14.88
C THR A 167 -1.07 8.95 -16.15
N LEU A 168 -0.19 7.98 -16.39
CA LEU A 168 0.50 7.79 -17.66
C LEU A 168 0.10 6.42 -18.24
N PRO A 169 -0.62 6.37 -19.36
CA PRO A 169 -0.88 5.13 -20.08
C PRO A 169 0.37 4.72 -20.87
N VAL A 170 0.83 3.49 -20.65
CA VAL A 170 1.94 2.88 -21.39
C VAL A 170 1.41 1.65 -22.10
N GLU A 171 1.42 1.63 -23.44
CA GLU A 171 1.06 0.43 -24.20
C GLU A 171 2.08 -0.68 -23.92
N VAL A 172 1.59 -1.86 -23.57
CA VAL A 172 2.41 -3.02 -23.15
C VAL A 172 1.86 -4.30 -23.80
N ALA A 173 2.74 -5.26 -24.07
CA ALA A 173 2.32 -6.61 -24.40
C ALA A 173 2.01 -7.36 -23.11
N LEU A 174 0.85 -8.04 -23.03
CA LEU A 174 0.61 -8.97 -21.94
C LEU A 174 1.40 -10.26 -22.20
N PRO A 175 2.05 -10.82 -21.17
CA PRO A 175 2.48 -12.20 -21.24
C PRO A 175 1.26 -13.13 -21.27
N ASP A 176 1.42 -14.34 -21.81
CA ASP A 176 0.40 -15.39 -21.75
C ASP A 176 0.17 -15.76 -20.28
N LEU A 177 -0.89 -15.23 -19.67
CA LEU A 177 -1.24 -15.46 -18.27
C LEU A 177 -2.62 -16.11 -18.16
N PRO A 178 -2.84 -16.99 -17.16
CA PRO A 178 -4.15 -17.62 -16.93
C PRO A 178 -5.16 -16.68 -16.26
N VAL A 179 -4.97 -15.36 -16.35
CA VAL A 179 -5.81 -14.36 -15.67
C VAL A 179 -6.58 -13.54 -16.70
N GLU A 180 -7.89 -13.66 -16.66
CA GLU A 180 -8.79 -12.81 -17.44
C GLU A 180 -8.81 -11.40 -16.84
N LEU A 181 -8.25 -10.43 -17.57
CA LEU A 181 -8.35 -9.02 -17.23
C LEU A 181 -9.73 -8.49 -17.65
N SER A 182 -10.78 -8.86 -16.91
CA SER A 182 -12.09 -8.25 -17.06
C SER A 182 -12.11 -6.92 -16.30
N ASP A 183 -12.33 -5.84 -17.06
CA ASP A 183 -12.48 -4.44 -16.67
C ASP A 183 -12.13 -4.05 -15.20
N CYS A 184 -10.94 -3.45 -15.06
CA CYS A 184 -10.60 -2.44 -14.04
C CYS A 184 -10.06 -2.87 -12.66
N TYR A 185 -9.70 -4.13 -12.42
CA TYR A 185 -9.16 -4.49 -11.10
C TYR A 185 -7.63 -4.29 -10.93
N LEU A 186 -6.92 -3.97 -12.01
CA LEU A 186 -5.46 -3.98 -12.08
C LEU A 186 -4.98 -2.72 -12.83
N PRO A 187 -3.73 -2.25 -12.70
CA PRO A 187 -3.25 -1.11 -13.49
C PRO A 187 -3.20 -1.41 -14.99
N TYR A 188 -3.59 -2.61 -15.42
CA TYR A 188 -3.70 -3.00 -16.82
C TYR A 188 -5.13 -2.81 -17.33
N VAL A 189 -5.26 -2.12 -18.47
CA VAL A 189 -6.55 -1.85 -19.13
C VAL A 189 -6.47 -2.30 -20.59
N LEU A 190 -7.42 -3.15 -21.01
CA LEU A 190 -7.60 -3.54 -22.41
C LEU A 190 -8.57 -2.58 -23.11
N ARG A 191 -8.11 -1.81 -24.10
CA ARG A 191 -8.95 -0.92 -24.93
C ARG A 191 -8.51 -0.97 -26.39
N GLU A 192 -9.47 -0.99 -27.30
CA GLU A 192 -9.22 -1.01 -28.75
C GLU A 192 -8.28 -2.15 -29.21
N GLY A 193 -8.34 -3.31 -28.55
CA GLY A 193 -7.47 -4.44 -28.84
C GLY A 193 -6.01 -4.27 -28.36
N LYS A 194 -5.73 -3.21 -27.58
CA LYS A 194 -4.42 -2.91 -26.99
C LYS A 194 -4.48 -2.94 -25.48
N VAL A 195 -3.38 -3.29 -24.85
CA VAL A 195 -3.26 -3.30 -23.40
C VAL A 195 -2.38 -2.13 -22.96
N TYR A 196 -2.85 -1.42 -21.94
CA TYR A 196 -2.16 -0.30 -21.37
C TYR A 196 -1.89 -0.54 -19.88
N LEU A 197 -0.65 -0.34 -19.45
CA LEU A 197 -0.29 -0.16 -18.05
C LEU A 197 -0.51 1.31 -17.68
N PHE A 198 -1.40 1.56 -16.73
CA PHE A 198 -1.73 2.87 -16.20
C PHE A 198 -0.88 3.13 -14.95
N ILE A 199 0.12 3.98 -15.11
CA ILE A 199 1.03 4.36 -14.03
C ILE A 199 0.43 5.62 -13.38
N SER A 200 -0.20 5.47 -12.22
CA SER A 200 -0.92 6.58 -11.57
C SER A 200 -0.17 7.09 -10.34
N ILE A 201 0.00 8.41 -10.25
CA ILE A 201 0.53 9.09 -9.07
C ILE A 201 -0.60 9.80 -8.34
N GLU A 202 -0.60 9.69 -7.01
CA GLU A 202 -1.53 10.41 -6.13
C GLU A 202 -0.74 11.39 -5.27
N ILE A 203 -1.10 12.67 -5.33
CA ILE A 203 -0.50 13.70 -4.47
C ILE A 203 -1.33 13.84 -3.21
N HIS A 204 -0.71 13.61 -2.07
CA HIS A 204 -1.29 13.78 -0.75
C HIS A 204 -0.87 15.11 -0.17
N HIS A 205 -1.85 15.89 0.25
CA HIS A 205 -1.65 17.15 0.97
C HIS A 205 -1.73 16.94 2.47
N LEU A 206 -2.61 16.03 2.91
CA LEU A 206 -2.80 15.65 4.31
C LEU A 206 -3.18 14.17 4.38
N TYR A 207 -2.52 13.40 5.23
CA TYR A 207 -2.91 12.01 5.49
C TYR A 207 -4.11 11.95 6.44
N THR A 208 -4.00 12.64 7.56
CA THR A 208 -4.97 12.57 8.66
C THR A 208 -5.11 13.87 9.44
N HIS A 209 -4.02 14.59 9.65
CA HIS A 209 -3.98 15.89 10.35
C HIS A 209 -2.80 16.73 9.83
N LEU A 210 -2.82 18.04 10.07
CA LEU A 210 -1.73 18.95 9.66
C LEU A 210 -0.36 18.56 10.23
N SER A 211 -0.35 17.99 11.44
CA SER A 211 0.88 17.48 12.09
C SER A 211 1.56 16.34 11.34
N ASP A 212 0.86 15.66 10.41
CA ASP A 212 1.47 14.62 9.59
C ASP A 212 2.51 15.18 8.63
N ILE A 213 2.34 16.44 8.21
CA ILE A 213 3.31 17.12 7.35
C ILE A 213 4.63 17.28 8.11
N ASP A 214 4.58 17.76 9.36
CA ASP A 214 5.78 17.94 10.17
C ASP A 214 6.51 16.60 10.39
N VAL A 215 5.76 15.52 10.63
CA VAL A 215 6.31 14.17 10.72
C VAL A 215 6.97 13.77 9.39
N LEU A 216 6.29 13.94 8.26
CA LEU A 216 6.83 13.61 6.94
C LEU A 216 8.05 14.44 6.57
N GLU A 217 8.10 15.72 6.96
CA GLU A 217 9.22 16.61 6.70
C GLU A 217 10.44 16.27 7.55
N ALA A 218 10.23 15.95 8.82
CA ALA A 218 11.31 15.60 9.74
C ALA A 218 11.87 14.17 9.51
N ASN A 219 11.11 13.28 8.86
CA ASN A 219 11.42 11.85 8.78
C ASN A 219 11.60 11.37 7.31
N ARG A 220 12.36 12.15 6.54
CA ARG A 220 12.72 11.83 5.15
C ARG A 220 14.07 11.14 5.10
N GLU A 221 14.22 10.20 4.18
CA GLU A 221 15.51 9.63 3.83
C GLU A 221 15.71 9.65 2.31
N TYR A 222 16.95 9.85 1.87
CA TYR A 222 17.29 9.84 0.45
C TYR A 222 17.16 8.41 -0.10
N TRP A 223 16.46 8.25 -1.23
CA TRP A 223 16.35 6.97 -1.94
C TRP A 223 17.26 6.95 -3.17
N PRO A 224 18.45 6.32 -3.11
CA PRO A 224 19.47 6.46 -4.15
C PRO A 224 19.03 5.98 -5.54
N GLN A 225 18.24 4.91 -5.61
CA GLN A 225 17.79 4.30 -6.86
C GLN A 225 16.83 5.21 -7.63
N MET A 226 16.06 6.04 -6.90
CA MET A 226 15.10 6.98 -7.47
C MET A 226 15.68 8.40 -7.61
N GLY A 227 16.68 8.76 -6.82
CA GLY A 227 17.28 10.09 -6.82
C GLY A 227 16.46 11.17 -6.09
N VAL A 228 15.46 10.74 -5.32
CA VAL A 228 14.50 11.59 -4.57
C VAL A 228 14.34 11.03 -3.16
N ASP A 229 13.84 11.83 -2.23
CA ASP A 229 13.57 11.37 -0.87
C ASP A 229 12.32 10.48 -0.80
N ARG A 230 12.31 9.60 0.20
CA ARG A 230 11.17 8.79 0.63
C ARG A 230 10.92 8.98 2.12
N CYS A 231 9.74 8.61 2.58
CA CYS A 231 9.45 8.50 4.01
C CYS A 231 10.35 7.41 4.62
N ASN A 232 10.99 7.70 5.76
CA ASN A 232 11.79 6.68 6.45
C ASN A 232 10.91 5.54 6.99
N PRO A 233 11.49 4.39 7.37
CA PRO A 233 10.71 3.23 7.76
C PRO A 233 9.92 3.43 9.08
N GLU A 234 10.41 4.20 10.04
CA GLU A 234 9.69 4.49 11.30
C GLU A 234 8.42 5.30 11.05
N ALA A 235 8.53 6.40 10.31
CA ALA A 235 7.37 7.21 9.94
C ALA A 235 6.43 6.42 9.03
N THR A 236 6.97 5.57 8.16
CA THR A 236 6.17 4.62 7.36
C THR A 236 5.35 3.67 8.24
N LEU A 237 5.95 3.06 9.26
CA LEU A 237 5.23 2.19 10.20
C LEU A 237 4.21 2.99 11.01
N PHE A 238 4.56 4.18 11.49
CA PHE A 238 3.64 5.09 12.17
C PHE A 238 2.39 5.37 11.34
N PHE A 239 2.54 5.75 10.06
CA PHE A 239 1.41 5.95 9.16
C PHE A 239 0.66 4.65 8.83
N ASN A 240 1.33 3.49 8.81
CA ASN A 240 0.64 2.20 8.69
C ASN A 240 -0.30 1.95 9.87
N LEU A 241 0.15 2.22 11.10
CA LEU A 241 -0.65 2.03 12.32
C LEU A 241 -1.89 2.94 12.32
N ILE A 242 -1.74 4.21 11.94
CA ILE A 242 -2.86 5.14 11.78
C ILE A 242 -3.85 4.64 10.72
N ARG A 243 -3.35 4.23 9.54
CA ARG A 243 -4.20 3.69 8.46
C ARG A 243 -4.89 2.40 8.85
N LEU A 244 -4.22 1.52 9.59
CA LEU A 244 -4.81 0.29 10.13
C LEU A 244 -5.95 0.61 11.09
N TYR A 245 -5.75 1.57 12.00
CA TYR A 245 -6.82 2.01 12.90
C TYR A 245 -8.03 2.52 12.12
N ARG A 246 -7.81 3.53 11.26
CA ARG A 246 -8.88 4.22 10.53
C ARG A 246 -9.59 3.31 9.53
N GLY A 247 -8.82 2.52 8.77
CA GLY A 247 -9.36 1.64 7.74
C GLY A 247 -10.23 0.54 8.32
N VAL A 248 -9.81 -0.10 9.43
CA VAL A 248 -10.62 -1.12 10.10
C VAL A 248 -11.91 -0.53 10.67
N LEU A 249 -11.89 0.70 11.21
CA LEU A 249 -13.11 1.36 11.66
C LEU A 249 -14.09 1.69 10.52
N ALA A 250 -13.57 1.82 9.30
CA ALA A 250 -14.34 2.04 8.08
C ALA A 250 -14.65 0.73 7.31
N ASP A 251 -14.52 -0.43 7.97
CA ASP A 251 -14.78 -1.77 7.42
C ASP A 251 -13.92 -2.12 6.17
N GLU A 252 -12.74 -1.50 6.08
CA GLU A 252 -11.78 -1.77 5.02
C GLU A 252 -10.93 -3.02 5.34
N ALA A 253 -10.70 -3.82 4.31
CA ALA A 253 -9.81 -4.97 4.36
C ALA A 253 -8.34 -4.53 4.30
N ARG A 254 -7.60 -4.66 5.42
CA ARG A 254 -6.24 -4.10 5.56
C ARG A 254 -5.17 -5.11 5.99
N MET A 255 -5.34 -6.39 5.65
CA MET A 255 -4.39 -7.45 6.08
C MET A 255 -2.99 -7.27 5.49
N ARG A 256 -2.89 -6.78 4.24
CA ARG A 256 -1.60 -6.42 3.64
C ARG A 256 -0.79 -5.42 4.47
N LEU A 257 -1.43 -4.43 5.10
CA LEU A 257 -0.72 -3.46 5.94
C LEU A 257 -0.13 -4.10 7.21
N VAL A 258 -0.71 -5.20 7.71
CA VAL A 258 -0.13 -5.96 8.82
C VAL A 258 1.15 -6.67 8.35
N LEU A 259 1.13 -7.29 7.17
CA LEU A 259 2.31 -7.93 6.57
C LEU A 259 3.41 -6.92 6.23
N ASP A 260 3.04 -5.77 5.64
CA ASP A 260 3.96 -4.66 5.38
C ASP A 260 4.65 -4.20 6.68
N SER A 261 3.90 -4.12 7.78
CA SER A 261 4.43 -3.75 9.09
C SER A 261 5.39 -4.82 9.63
N ALA A 262 5.08 -6.11 9.46
CA ALA A 262 5.99 -7.20 9.81
C ALA A 262 7.32 -7.12 9.04
N CYS A 263 7.28 -6.85 7.74
CA CYS A 263 8.49 -6.73 6.92
C CYS A 263 9.41 -5.58 7.37
N LEU A 264 8.86 -4.46 7.87
CA LEU A 264 9.68 -3.36 8.39
C LEU A 264 10.50 -3.77 9.62
N PHE A 265 9.98 -4.64 10.48
CA PHE A 265 10.70 -5.17 11.63
C PHE A 265 11.80 -6.17 11.26
N THR A 266 11.64 -6.90 10.15
CA THR A 266 12.55 -8.00 9.77
C THR A 266 13.55 -7.61 8.68
N SER A 267 13.35 -6.46 8.03
CA SER A 267 14.18 -5.95 6.94
C SER A 267 15.67 -5.97 7.29
N LYS A 268 16.49 -6.44 6.36
CA LYS A 268 17.95 -6.44 6.46
C LYS A 268 18.59 -5.14 5.94
N HIS A 269 17.82 -4.33 5.21
CA HIS A 269 18.32 -3.15 4.50
C HIS A 269 18.44 -1.92 5.38
N TYR A 270 17.84 -1.95 6.57
CA TYR A 270 17.84 -0.84 7.49
C TYR A 270 17.76 -1.32 8.94
N ARG A 271 18.26 -0.51 9.86
CA ARG A 271 18.22 -0.78 11.30
C ARG A 271 17.06 -0.03 11.93
N PHE A 272 16.04 -0.76 12.38
CA PHE A 272 14.84 -0.16 12.98
C PHE A 272 15.11 0.59 14.28
N ASP A 273 14.79 1.89 14.31
CA ASP A 273 14.85 2.72 15.51
C ASP A 273 13.49 2.76 16.23
N LEU A 274 13.34 1.84 17.18
CA LEU A 274 12.17 1.78 18.05
C LEU A 274 11.97 3.05 18.88
N GLY A 275 13.05 3.75 19.23
CA GLY A 275 12.99 4.97 20.04
C GLY A 275 12.35 6.11 19.24
N LEU A 276 12.72 6.26 17.97
CA LEU A 276 12.10 7.23 17.07
C LEU A 276 10.62 6.89 16.83
N LEU A 277 10.27 5.63 16.56
CA LEU A 277 8.87 5.20 16.42
C LEU A 277 8.05 5.56 17.68
N GLN A 278 8.60 5.28 18.87
CA GLN A 278 7.93 5.61 20.13
C GLN A 278 7.68 7.12 20.27
N GLN A 279 8.64 7.96 19.90
CA GLN A 279 8.48 9.42 19.92
C GLN A 279 7.36 9.86 18.97
N LEU A 280 7.29 9.30 17.76
CA LEU A 280 6.22 9.60 16.80
C LEU A 280 4.84 9.22 17.35
N ILE A 281 4.72 8.03 17.96
CA ILE A 281 3.45 7.55 18.51
C ILE A 281 2.99 8.43 19.68
N VAL A 282 3.88 8.75 20.63
CA VAL A 282 3.55 9.57 21.81
C VAL A 282 3.28 11.03 21.44
N GLY A 283 3.92 11.53 20.38
CA GLY A 283 3.68 12.87 19.86
C GLY A 283 2.40 13.01 19.03
N ALA A 284 1.72 11.90 18.71
CA ALA A 284 0.56 11.90 17.82
C ALA A 284 -0.70 12.41 18.53
N GLN A 285 -1.53 13.17 17.80
CA GLN A 285 -2.83 13.59 18.31
C GLN A 285 -3.75 12.41 18.66
N ASP A 286 -3.64 11.32 17.89
CA ASP A 286 -4.41 10.07 18.07
C ASP A 286 -3.63 9.01 18.88
N THR A 287 -2.73 9.42 19.80
CA THR A 287 -1.83 8.51 20.56
C THR A 287 -2.55 7.26 21.08
N ASP A 288 -3.69 7.42 21.79
CA ASP A 288 -4.41 6.29 22.40
C ASP A 288 -4.89 5.27 21.36
N ARG A 289 -5.25 5.72 20.17
CA ARG A 289 -5.75 4.89 19.05
C ARG A 289 -4.60 4.14 18.38
N VAL A 290 -3.48 4.82 18.15
CA VAL A 290 -2.27 4.20 17.60
C VAL A 290 -1.70 3.17 18.57
N MET A 291 -1.71 3.48 19.87
CA MET A 291 -1.35 2.58 20.96
C MET A 291 -2.25 1.33 21.01
N ALA A 292 -3.56 1.50 20.80
CA ALA A 292 -4.49 0.37 20.72
C ALA A 292 -4.12 -0.61 19.59
N VAL A 293 -3.76 -0.10 18.40
CA VAL A 293 -3.28 -0.95 17.30
C VAL A 293 -1.97 -1.65 17.65
N CYS A 294 -1.02 -0.94 18.27
CA CYS A 294 0.24 -1.51 18.73
C CYS A 294 0.02 -2.72 19.65
N LEU A 295 -0.84 -2.57 20.66
CA LEU A 295 -1.20 -3.65 21.58
C LEU A 295 -1.92 -4.81 20.87
N ALA A 296 -2.83 -4.50 19.94
CA ALA A 296 -3.54 -5.53 19.19
C ALA A 296 -2.60 -6.35 18.29
N LEU A 297 -1.64 -5.70 17.62
CA LEU A 297 -0.63 -6.37 16.80
C LEU A 297 0.32 -7.22 17.65
N ALA A 298 0.75 -6.72 18.81
CA ALA A 298 1.60 -7.51 19.72
C ALA A 298 0.88 -8.75 20.27
N ASN A 299 -0.42 -8.65 20.54
CA ASN A 299 -1.25 -9.80 20.91
C ASN A 299 -1.49 -10.78 19.75
N LEU A 300 -1.39 -10.30 18.51
CA LEU A 300 -1.59 -11.11 17.32
C LEU A 300 -0.36 -11.99 17.02
N HIS A 301 0.86 -11.47 17.21
CA HIS A 301 2.08 -12.19 16.85
C HIS A 301 3.33 -11.70 17.63
N PRO A 302 4.23 -12.60 18.10
CA PRO A 302 5.45 -12.23 18.84
C PRO A 302 6.39 -11.26 18.11
N LEU A 303 6.40 -11.28 16.77
CA LEU A 303 7.20 -10.34 15.96
C LEU A 303 6.90 -8.86 16.32
N PHE A 304 5.68 -8.57 16.78
CA PHE A 304 5.23 -7.23 17.14
C PHE A 304 5.37 -6.91 18.64
N GLU A 305 5.91 -7.82 19.46
CA GLU A 305 6.15 -7.58 20.89
C GLU A 305 6.87 -6.25 21.20
N PRO A 306 7.85 -5.78 20.39
CA PRO A 306 8.49 -4.48 20.63
C PRO A 306 7.54 -3.28 20.65
N LEU A 307 6.35 -3.38 20.05
CA LEU A 307 5.33 -2.32 20.07
C LEU A 307 4.69 -2.11 21.46
N VAL A 308 4.85 -3.05 22.39
CA VAL A 308 4.28 -2.99 23.77
C VAL A 308 5.15 -2.18 24.72
N CYS A 309 6.37 -1.80 24.32
CA CYS A 309 7.30 -1.06 25.17
C CYS A 309 6.86 0.37 25.55
N ILE A 310 5.67 0.80 25.11
CA ILE A 310 5.08 2.10 25.39
C ILE A 310 4.03 1.94 26.53
N PRO A 311 4.06 2.76 27.59
CA PRO A 311 3.20 2.59 28.76
C PRO A 311 1.71 2.42 28.41
N CYS A 312 1.13 1.29 28.85
CA CYS A 312 -0.26 0.93 28.57
C CYS A 312 -1.20 1.41 29.68
N THR A 313 -2.30 2.05 29.30
CA THR A 313 -3.42 2.41 30.18
C THR A 313 -4.60 1.47 29.97
N HIS A 314 -5.55 1.44 30.91
CA HIS A 314 -6.80 0.68 30.75
C HIS A 314 -7.58 1.09 29.49
N ILE A 315 -7.51 2.35 29.08
CA ILE A 315 -8.15 2.86 27.87
C ILE A 315 -7.58 2.19 26.62
N HIS A 316 -6.25 2.03 26.56
CA HIS A 316 -5.58 1.39 25.43
C HIS A 316 -6.00 -0.09 25.28
N ALA A 317 -6.09 -0.83 26.38
CA ALA A 317 -6.47 -2.24 26.36
C ALA A 317 -7.92 -2.44 25.86
N GLN A 318 -8.85 -1.59 26.29
CA GLN A 318 -10.24 -1.64 25.79
C GLN A 318 -10.30 -1.35 24.28
N LEU A 319 -9.68 -0.26 23.83
CA LEU A 319 -9.66 0.12 22.42
C LEU A 319 -8.98 -0.95 21.55
N ALA A 320 -7.94 -1.62 22.06
CA ALA A 320 -7.28 -2.70 21.36
C ALA A 320 -8.22 -3.89 21.14
N GLY A 321 -9.02 -4.25 22.15
CA GLY A 321 -10.04 -5.30 22.04
C GLY A 321 -11.14 -4.95 21.03
N GLU A 322 -11.64 -3.72 21.08
CA GLU A 322 -12.64 -3.21 20.12
C GLU A 322 -12.11 -3.21 18.68
N TRP A 323 -10.88 -2.74 18.48
CA TRP A 323 -10.24 -2.73 17.16
C TRP A 323 -10.00 -4.15 16.65
N LEU A 324 -9.50 -5.07 17.48
CA LEU A 324 -9.24 -6.45 17.08
C LEU A 324 -10.54 -7.17 16.66
N SER A 325 -11.63 -6.96 17.40
CA SER A 325 -12.94 -7.51 17.05
C SER A 325 -13.42 -7.01 15.68
N ARG A 326 -13.28 -5.71 15.40
CA ARG A 326 -13.61 -5.14 14.08
C ARG A 326 -12.68 -5.63 12.98
N PHE A 327 -11.39 -5.79 13.26
CA PHE A 327 -10.45 -6.34 12.30
C PHE A 327 -10.82 -7.77 11.90
N GLN A 328 -11.15 -8.62 12.89
CA GLN A 328 -11.68 -9.97 12.65
C GLN A 328 -12.99 -9.96 11.85
N GLN A 329 -13.88 -9.01 12.12
CA GLN A 329 -15.10 -8.83 11.32
C GLN A 329 -14.80 -8.41 9.88
N SER A 330 -13.83 -7.51 9.66
CA SER A 330 -13.43 -7.06 8.32
C SER A 330 -12.91 -8.20 7.45
N LEU A 331 -12.24 -9.19 8.08
CA LEU A 331 -11.77 -10.42 7.42
C LEU A 331 -12.93 -11.36 7.05
N ARG A 332 -14.07 -11.24 7.73
CA ARG A 332 -15.27 -12.06 7.51
C ARG A 332 -16.29 -11.45 6.56
N ALA A 333 -16.25 -10.14 6.32
CA ALA A 333 -17.28 -9.39 5.60
C ALA A 333 -17.26 -9.59 4.05
N GLY A 334 -16.89 -10.77 3.56
CA GLY A 334 -16.65 -11.04 2.13
C GLY A 334 -17.54 -12.08 1.47
N ALA A 335 -18.67 -12.48 2.08
CA ALA A 335 -19.57 -13.52 1.55
C ALA A 335 -21.01 -13.05 1.32
N GLN A 336 -21.22 -11.84 0.79
CA GLN A 336 -22.52 -11.39 0.30
C GLN A 336 -22.48 -11.13 -1.20
#